data_AF-A0A7X6S9N3-F1
#
_entry.id   AF-A0A7X6S9N3-F1
#
_cell.length_a   1.000
_cell.length_b   1.000
_cell.length_c   1.000
_cell.angle_alpha   90.00
_cell.angle_beta   90.00
_cell.angle_gamma   90.00
#
_symmetry.space_group_name_H-M   'P 1'
#
loop_
_entity.id
_entity.type
_entity.pdbx_description
1 polymer ?
#
loop_
_entity_poly.entity_id
_entity_poly.type
_entity_poly.pdbx_seq_one_letter_code
_entity_poly.pdbx_strand_id
1 'polypeptide(L)'
;MNTILNQYADKINGTFSFFDRIIIKGHIRQFFSPSGKSHFLSYNNILLKDFPSYAQTITKLICDHIEKLASDLNRPVIYLASAKTSKEQTAKEILTANPIDAGLICALSVVEYCQTLQPKMQEDGKLHLTNVNRKCKYYYLYFLDKEFGFMHVKIQTWFPFLIQVYINGREMMKHTFDENGIKYKMHDNSFIEISDISKAQELVDKFDSKKLCRQLDYFANKINPYLNIVKDTFNHEYFWCIDQCEYATDVMFKSREALEDIYPSLVEHAFYDFKCTDVFSFLGRKLDKKFQGEVVSDYRKRSEGWRIKHRMKSNSIKMYDKHSVLRIEMTINDPKEFKVYKKVEHKDGTTSMKWSPMGKSISNMYRYAEVSRAANFKYLEALKGIIPKKSVEAEINAVCRKKIIKDKSFSGFNVWEEKTFELFTELSNGSYLIRGFTNQDIRRSLYPKKQADLKVNRNRTTRLFAKLRAHGLIKKVPHSFRYYLTEKGRRIFSALIETKIRTYPELAS
;
A
#
# COMPACT_ATOMS: atom_id res chain seq x y z
N MET A 1 -3.75 -21.68 9.24
CA MET A 1 -2.64 -20.71 9.07
C MET A 1 -2.75 -19.69 10.19
N ASN A 2 -1.71 -19.50 11.00
CA ASN A 2 -1.72 -18.55 12.12
C ASN A 2 -1.28 -17.18 11.61
N THR A 3 -2.24 -16.28 11.36
CA THR A 3 -2.00 -14.87 11.04
C THR A 3 -1.99 -14.03 12.32
N ILE A 4 -1.56 -12.76 12.24
CA ILE A 4 -1.76 -11.79 13.34
C ILE A 4 -3.25 -11.66 13.73
N LEU A 5 -4.16 -11.87 12.77
CA LEU A 5 -5.60 -11.84 13.00
C LEU A 5 -6.04 -12.94 13.96
N ASN A 6 -5.48 -14.14 13.84
CA ASN A 6 -5.79 -15.25 14.75
C ASN A 6 -5.10 -15.07 16.10
N GLN A 7 -3.88 -14.53 16.10
CA GLN A 7 -3.11 -14.30 17.32
C GLN A 7 -3.77 -13.28 18.26
N TYR A 8 -4.42 -12.26 17.69
CA TYR A 8 -5.07 -11.18 18.43
C TYR A 8 -6.58 -11.10 18.17
N ALA A 9 -7.21 -12.25 17.88
CA ALA A 9 -8.63 -12.31 17.56
C ALA A 9 -9.51 -11.75 18.69
N ASP A 10 -9.08 -11.89 19.94
CA ASP A 10 -9.74 -11.34 21.13
C ASP A 10 -9.70 -9.80 21.17
N LYS A 11 -8.73 -9.16 20.51
CA LYS A 11 -8.55 -7.70 20.45
C LYS A 11 -9.08 -7.08 19.15
N ILE A 12 -9.52 -7.87 18.19
CA ILE A 12 -9.92 -7.43 16.84
C ILE A 12 -11.45 -7.54 16.69
N ASN A 13 -12.08 -6.48 16.18
CA ASN A 13 -13.50 -6.47 15.79
C ASN A 13 -13.72 -7.15 14.44
N GLY A 14 -12.76 -7.02 13.53
CA GLY A 14 -12.69 -7.78 12.28
C GLY A 14 -11.84 -7.07 11.24
N THR A 15 -11.97 -7.52 9.98
CA THR A 15 -11.16 -7.02 8.88
C THR A 15 -12.01 -6.64 7.68
N PHE A 16 -11.72 -5.49 7.06
CA PHE A 16 -12.40 -5.05 5.85
C PHE A 16 -11.40 -4.62 4.77
N SER A 17 -11.57 -5.14 3.55
CA SER A 17 -10.66 -4.94 2.43
C SER A 17 -11.36 -4.31 1.23
N PHE A 18 -10.91 -3.12 0.84
CA PHE A 18 -11.43 -2.46 -0.36
C PHE A 18 -10.46 -1.42 -0.93
N PHE A 19 -10.77 -0.86 -2.10
CA PHE A 19 -10.04 0.28 -2.66
C PHE A 19 -10.19 1.51 -1.76
N ASP A 20 -9.08 2.22 -1.54
CA ASP A 20 -9.04 3.48 -0.79
C ASP A 20 -9.02 4.67 -1.76
N ARG A 21 -8.09 4.64 -2.72
CA ARG A 21 -7.95 5.63 -3.79
C ARG A 21 -7.98 4.96 -5.15
N ILE A 22 -8.77 5.49 -6.07
CA ILE A 22 -8.82 5.01 -7.46
C ILE A 22 -8.63 6.21 -8.39
N ILE A 23 -7.57 6.20 -9.19
CA ILE A 23 -7.30 7.18 -10.25
C ILE A 23 -7.38 6.47 -11.60
N ILE A 24 -8.31 6.91 -12.44
CA ILE A 24 -8.59 6.34 -13.75
C ILE A 24 -8.35 7.40 -14.80
N LYS A 25 -7.73 7.04 -15.93
CA LYS A 25 -7.51 7.92 -17.09
C LYS A 25 -8.26 7.39 -18.29
N GLY A 26 -8.95 8.28 -19.00
CA GLY A 26 -9.56 8.00 -20.30
C GLY A 26 -8.65 8.50 -21.41
N HIS A 27 -8.31 7.60 -22.34
CA HIS A 27 -7.49 7.91 -23.51
C HIS A 27 -8.25 7.70 -24.81
N ILE A 28 -8.27 8.69 -25.69
CA ILE A 28 -8.64 8.48 -27.10
C ILE A 28 -7.40 7.90 -27.79
N ARG A 29 -7.33 6.56 -27.90
CA ARG A 29 -6.10 5.83 -28.25
C ARG A 29 -5.54 6.20 -29.62
N GLN A 30 -6.40 6.55 -30.56
CA GLN A 30 -6.08 6.86 -31.94
C GLN A 30 -5.20 8.11 -32.03
N PHE A 31 -5.30 9.05 -31.09
CA PHE A 31 -4.41 10.20 -31.01
C PHE A 31 -2.98 9.85 -30.55
N PHE A 32 -2.71 8.62 -30.14
CA PHE A 32 -1.39 8.15 -29.76
C PHE A 32 -0.73 7.27 -30.83
N SER A 33 -1.42 6.99 -31.95
CA SER A 33 -0.83 6.31 -33.12
C SER A 33 -0.65 7.28 -34.29
N PRO A 34 0.43 7.17 -35.09
CA PRO A 34 0.59 7.97 -36.31
C PRO A 34 -0.59 7.80 -37.28
N SER A 35 -1.04 6.56 -37.49
CA SER A 35 -2.17 6.24 -38.38
C SER A 35 -3.48 6.87 -37.91
N GLY A 36 -3.77 6.84 -36.60
CA GLY A 36 -5.00 7.41 -36.05
C GLY A 36 -5.05 8.93 -36.18
N LYS A 37 -3.90 9.61 -36.02
CA LYS A 37 -3.80 11.06 -36.27
C LYS A 37 -4.02 11.43 -37.73
N SER A 38 -3.41 10.69 -38.66
CA SER A 38 -3.59 10.93 -40.10
C SER A 38 -5.04 10.66 -40.53
N HIS A 39 -5.64 9.57 -40.03
CA HIS A 39 -7.06 9.26 -40.25
C HIS A 39 -7.96 10.39 -39.75
N PHE A 40 -7.72 10.90 -38.54
CA PHE A 40 -8.49 12.00 -37.98
C PHE A 40 -8.46 13.25 -38.83
N LEU A 41 -7.27 13.67 -39.27
CA LEU A 41 -7.12 14.85 -40.11
C LEU A 41 -7.83 14.67 -41.46
N SER A 42 -7.64 13.50 -42.09
CA SER A 42 -8.26 13.20 -43.39
C SER A 42 -9.78 13.11 -43.30
N TYR A 43 -10.31 12.41 -42.31
CA TYR A 43 -11.75 12.20 -42.14
C TYR A 43 -12.48 13.51 -41.84
N ASN A 44 -11.87 14.40 -41.06
CA ASN A 44 -12.43 15.70 -40.71
C ASN A 44 -12.03 16.83 -41.68
N ASN A 45 -11.35 16.52 -42.79
CA ASN A 45 -10.86 17.50 -43.78
C ASN A 45 -10.01 18.64 -43.17
N ILE A 46 -9.15 18.32 -42.20
CA ILE A 46 -8.28 19.28 -41.52
C ILE A 46 -6.88 19.21 -42.13
N LEU A 47 -6.43 20.29 -42.76
CA LEU A 47 -5.05 20.40 -43.21
C LEU A 47 -4.11 20.56 -42.00
N LEU A 48 -2.93 19.95 -42.07
CA LEU A 48 -1.94 20.01 -40.99
C LEU A 48 -1.56 21.44 -40.58
N LYS A 49 -1.48 22.37 -41.54
CA LYS A 49 -1.17 23.79 -41.27
C LYS A 49 -2.27 24.50 -40.47
N ASP A 50 -3.52 24.04 -40.60
CA ASP A 50 -4.69 24.65 -39.97
C ASP A 50 -5.03 24.00 -38.62
N PHE A 51 -4.38 22.87 -38.29
CA PHE A 51 -4.58 22.17 -37.03
C PHE A 51 -4.40 23.05 -35.78
N PRO A 52 -3.41 23.96 -35.67
CA PRO A 52 -3.29 24.82 -34.48
C PRO A 52 -4.52 25.70 -34.25
N SER A 53 -5.06 26.33 -35.29
CA SER A 53 -6.26 27.17 -35.24
C SER A 53 -7.51 26.33 -34.94
N TYR A 54 -7.60 25.15 -35.55
CA TYR A 54 -8.64 24.17 -35.24
C TYR A 54 -8.61 23.75 -33.77
N ALA A 55 -7.44 23.38 -33.25
CA ALA A 55 -7.26 22.97 -31.87
C ALA A 55 -7.58 24.10 -30.87
N GLN A 56 -7.26 25.36 -31.19
CA GLN A 56 -7.70 26.50 -30.39
C GLN A 56 -9.22 26.64 -30.35
N THR A 57 -9.89 26.47 -31.49
CA THR A 57 -11.36 26.54 -31.58
C THR A 57 -12.02 25.48 -30.72
N ILE A 58 -11.55 24.22 -30.79
CA ILE A 58 -12.08 23.13 -29.96
C ILE A 58 -11.74 23.34 -28.48
N THR A 59 -10.55 23.85 -28.17
CA THR A 59 -10.16 24.16 -26.79
C THR A 59 -11.10 25.22 -26.18
N LYS A 60 -11.43 26.26 -26.95
CA LYS A 60 -12.38 27.30 -26.53
C LYS A 60 -13.77 26.70 -26.30
N LEU A 61 -14.27 25.89 -27.24
CA LEU A 61 -15.55 25.17 -27.09
C LEU A 61 -15.64 24.39 -25.76
N ILE A 62 -14.59 23.66 -25.40
CA ILE A 62 -14.55 22.88 -24.14
C ILE A 62 -14.54 23.80 -22.92
N CYS A 63 -13.75 24.88 -22.95
CA CYS A 63 -13.69 25.83 -21.84
C CYS A 63 -15.04 26.52 -21.63
N ASP A 64 -15.64 27.05 -22.70
CA ASP A 64 -16.92 27.75 -22.67
C ASP A 64 -18.04 26.80 -22.21
N HIS A 65 -18.02 25.53 -22.65
CA HIS A 65 -18.99 24.51 -22.20
C HIS A 65 -18.89 24.22 -20.71
N ILE A 66 -17.67 24.07 -20.17
CA ILE A 66 -17.47 23.80 -18.74
C ILE A 66 -17.87 25.01 -17.89
N GLU A 67 -17.51 26.22 -18.32
CA GLU A 67 -17.86 27.46 -17.64
C GLU A 67 -19.37 27.69 -17.66
N LYS A 68 -20.03 27.44 -18.79
CA LYS A 68 -21.49 27.46 -18.91
C LYS A 68 -22.15 26.40 -18.01
N LEU A 69 -21.66 25.17 -18.02
CA LEU A 69 -22.19 24.10 -17.16
C LEU A 69 -22.11 24.46 -15.68
N ALA A 70 -21.02 25.08 -15.23
CA ALA A 70 -20.89 25.57 -13.87
C ALA A 70 -21.86 26.74 -13.59
N SER A 71 -21.97 27.69 -14.51
CA SER A 71 -22.89 28.83 -14.41
C SER A 71 -24.35 28.40 -14.34
N ASP A 72 -24.79 27.49 -15.22
CA ASP A 72 -26.17 26.97 -15.27
C ASP A 72 -26.55 26.26 -13.96
N LEU A 73 -25.56 25.71 -13.24
CA LEU A 73 -25.72 25.05 -11.93
C LEU A 73 -25.49 26.00 -10.75
N ASN A 74 -25.25 27.29 -10.99
CA ASN A 74 -24.87 28.30 -10.00
C ASN A 74 -23.65 27.87 -9.14
N ARG A 75 -22.62 27.32 -9.81
CA ARG A 75 -21.38 26.85 -9.17
C ARG A 75 -20.17 27.68 -9.60
N PRO A 76 -19.22 27.93 -8.69
CA PRO A 76 -18.08 28.80 -9.00
C PRO A 76 -17.08 28.12 -9.94
N VAL A 77 -16.53 28.93 -10.85
CA VAL A 77 -15.34 28.60 -11.63
C VAL A 77 -14.17 29.44 -11.11
N ILE A 78 -13.12 28.79 -10.60
CA ILE A 78 -12.00 29.48 -9.94
C ILE A 78 -10.69 29.12 -10.65
N TYR A 79 -9.90 30.12 -11.03
CA TYR A 79 -8.55 29.91 -11.52
C TYR A 79 -7.56 29.82 -10.36
N LEU A 80 -6.78 28.74 -10.30
CA LEU A 80 -5.72 28.58 -9.31
C LEU A 80 -4.36 28.83 -9.97
N ALA A 81 -3.74 29.95 -9.62
CA ALA A 81 -2.46 30.37 -10.18
C ALA A 81 -1.25 29.59 -9.62
N SER A 82 -1.38 29.00 -8.43
CA SER A 82 -0.28 28.33 -7.72
C SER A 82 -0.48 26.83 -7.64
N ALA A 83 0.57 26.07 -7.98
CA ALA A 83 0.59 24.62 -7.77
C ALA A 83 0.61 24.23 -6.27
N LYS A 84 0.91 25.18 -5.37
CA LYS A 84 0.90 24.94 -3.91
C LYS A 84 -0.51 24.95 -3.33
N THR A 85 -1.48 25.57 -4.00
CA THR A 85 -2.87 25.62 -3.53
C THR A 85 -3.51 24.23 -3.69
N SER A 86 -4.01 23.69 -2.59
CA SER A 86 -4.67 22.38 -2.59
C SER A 86 -6.04 22.47 -3.24
N LYS A 87 -6.17 21.87 -4.41
CA LYS A 87 -7.43 21.80 -5.17
C LYS A 87 -8.55 21.15 -4.36
N GLU A 88 -8.21 20.09 -3.62
CA GLU A 88 -9.15 19.35 -2.80
C GLU A 88 -9.65 20.19 -1.62
N GLN A 89 -8.74 20.90 -0.95
CA GLN A 89 -9.09 21.75 0.19
C GLN A 89 -9.98 22.92 -0.26
N THR A 90 -9.64 23.58 -1.38
CA THR A 90 -10.47 24.64 -1.96
C THR A 90 -11.88 24.12 -2.30
N ALA A 91 -12.00 22.94 -2.89
CA ALA A 91 -13.31 22.34 -3.17
C ALA A 91 -14.11 22.00 -1.91
N LYS A 92 -13.45 21.51 -0.84
CA LYS A 92 -14.07 21.23 0.46
C LYS A 92 -14.54 22.50 1.18
N GLU A 93 -13.78 23.58 1.08
CA GLU A 93 -14.18 24.89 1.61
C GLU A 93 -15.42 25.43 0.90
N ILE A 94 -15.48 25.28 -0.43
CA ILE A 94 -16.67 25.67 -1.22
C ILE A 94 -17.87 24.80 -0.86
N LEU A 95 -17.68 23.49 -0.69
CA LEU A 95 -18.77 22.60 -0.26
C LEU A 95 -19.30 22.98 1.13
N THR A 96 -18.42 23.34 2.06
CA THR A 96 -18.83 23.80 3.40
C THR A 96 -19.59 25.13 3.33
N ALA A 97 -19.14 26.07 2.50
CA ALA A 97 -19.76 27.38 2.35
C ALA A 97 -21.09 27.34 1.56
N ASN A 98 -21.21 26.44 0.59
CA ASN A 98 -22.40 26.24 -0.24
C ASN A 98 -22.72 24.74 -0.38
N PRO A 99 -23.35 24.14 0.65
CA PRO A 99 -23.65 22.71 0.69
C PRO A 99 -24.55 22.24 -0.46
N ILE A 100 -24.37 20.99 -0.85
CA ILE A 100 -25.22 20.28 -1.82
C ILE A 100 -25.46 18.86 -1.37
N ASP A 101 -26.61 18.31 -1.77
CA ASP A 101 -26.91 16.89 -1.56
C ASP A 101 -26.28 16.00 -2.63
N ALA A 102 -26.24 16.49 -3.88
CA ALA A 102 -25.57 15.83 -5.00
C ALA A 102 -25.33 16.80 -6.17
N GLY A 103 -24.25 16.60 -6.93
CA GLY A 103 -23.96 17.33 -8.15
C GLY A 103 -22.59 18.00 -8.17
N LEU A 104 -22.43 19.00 -9.04
CA LEU A 104 -21.18 19.76 -9.18
C LEU A 104 -21.00 20.68 -7.96
N ILE A 105 -19.83 20.64 -7.33
CA ILE A 105 -19.43 21.54 -6.24
C ILE A 105 -18.81 22.80 -6.82
N CYS A 106 -17.80 22.66 -7.68
CA CYS A 106 -17.08 23.74 -8.33
C CYS A 106 -16.24 23.24 -9.52
N ALA A 107 -15.83 24.16 -10.39
CA ALA A 107 -14.81 23.91 -11.41
C ALA A 107 -13.54 24.72 -11.11
N LEU A 108 -12.40 24.05 -10.96
CA LEU A 108 -11.11 24.71 -10.72
C LEU A 108 -10.27 24.64 -11.98
N SER A 109 -9.90 25.80 -12.54
CA SER A 109 -9.04 25.87 -13.72
C SER A 109 -7.58 26.11 -13.34
N VAL A 110 -6.67 25.43 -14.03
CA VAL A 110 -5.22 25.52 -13.80
C VAL A 110 -4.44 25.35 -15.10
N VAL A 111 -3.17 25.74 -15.11
CA VAL A 111 -2.24 25.43 -16.21
C VAL A 111 -1.23 24.38 -15.74
N GLU A 112 -1.19 23.24 -16.42
CA GLU A 112 -0.31 22.12 -16.07
C GLU A 112 0.50 21.64 -17.28
N TYR A 113 1.65 21.00 -17.01
CA TYR A 113 2.46 20.36 -18.04
C TYR A 113 1.79 19.05 -18.49
N CYS A 114 1.66 18.89 -19.80
CA CYS A 114 0.86 17.86 -20.45
C CYS A 114 1.48 17.45 -21.78
N GLN A 115 1.11 16.28 -22.27
CA GLN A 115 1.41 15.88 -23.64
C GLN A 115 0.26 16.37 -24.55
N THR A 116 0.60 17.13 -25.57
CA THR A 116 -0.34 17.70 -26.54
C THR A 116 -0.04 17.24 -27.96
N LEU A 117 -0.94 17.50 -28.90
CA LEU A 117 -0.70 17.30 -30.33
C LEU A 117 -0.28 18.61 -31.00
N GLN A 118 0.73 18.54 -31.88
CA GLN A 118 1.13 19.66 -32.72
C GLN A 118 1.79 19.20 -34.04
N PRO A 119 1.53 19.91 -35.16
CA PRO A 119 2.30 19.73 -36.39
C PRO A 119 3.77 20.06 -36.16
N LYS A 120 4.66 19.10 -36.43
CA LYS A 120 6.11 19.28 -36.34
C LYS A 120 6.78 18.61 -37.54
N MET A 121 7.71 19.32 -38.17
CA MET A 121 8.55 18.76 -39.23
C MET A 121 9.39 17.60 -38.66
N GLN A 122 9.34 16.45 -39.32
CA GLN A 122 10.14 15.28 -38.97
C GLN A 122 11.43 15.23 -39.80
N GLU A 123 12.30 14.26 -39.50
CA GLU A 123 13.58 14.06 -40.19
C GLU A 123 13.40 13.79 -41.70
N ASP A 124 12.24 13.29 -42.12
CA ASP A 124 11.90 13.05 -43.53
C ASP A 124 11.48 14.33 -44.30
N GLY A 125 11.62 15.50 -43.67
CA GLY A 125 11.26 16.80 -44.24
C GLY A 125 9.77 17.08 -44.30
N LYS A 126 8.91 16.18 -43.81
CA LYS A 126 7.45 16.32 -43.86
C LYS A 126 6.87 16.74 -42.52
N LEU A 127 5.81 17.55 -42.59
CA LEU A 127 5.04 17.95 -41.43
C LEU A 127 4.17 16.78 -40.94
N HIS A 128 4.29 16.43 -39.66
CA HIS A 128 3.47 15.38 -39.05
C HIS A 128 2.80 15.88 -37.77
N LEU A 129 1.58 15.42 -37.50
CA LEU A 129 0.94 15.65 -36.21
C LEU A 129 1.61 14.76 -35.15
N THR A 130 2.31 15.36 -34.21
CA THR A 130 3.14 14.64 -33.23
C THR A 130 2.78 14.98 -31.79
N ASN A 131 3.14 14.08 -30.88
CA ASN A 131 3.00 14.32 -29.45
C ASN A 131 4.17 15.19 -28.99
N VAL A 132 3.86 16.30 -28.32
CA VAL A 132 4.84 17.25 -27.78
C VAL A 132 4.47 17.58 -26.34
N ASN A 133 5.45 17.85 -25.49
CA ASN A 133 5.16 18.21 -24.11
C ASN A 133 5.12 19.74 -23.95
N ARG A 134 4.01 20.26 -23.42
CA ARG A 134 3.74 21.70 -23.28
C ARG A 134 2.88 21.96 -22.05
N LYS A 135 2.59 23.22 -21.77
CA LYS A 135 1.58 23.59 -20.78
C LYS A 135 0.23 23.79 -21.47
N CYS A 136 -0.84 23.32 -20.83
CA CYS A 136 -2.21 23.53 -21.30
C CYS A 136 -3.14 23.80 -20.10
N LYS A 137 -4.30 24.42 -20.37
CA LYS A 137 -5.34 24.62 -19.36
C LYS A 137 -5.98 23.26 -19.03
N TYR A 138 -6.27 23.05 -17.76
CA TYR A 138 -7.04 21.93 -17.25
C TYR A 138 -8.20 22.47 -16.43
N TYR A 139 -9.30 21.73 -16.40
CA TYR A 139 -10.35 21.90 -15.40
C TYR A 139 -10.38 20.67 -14.49
N TYR A 140 -10.55 20.93 -13.19
CA TYR A 140 -10.90 19.95 -12.18
C TYR A 140 -12.33 20.25 -11.74
N LEU A 141 -13.27 19.42 -12.17
CA LEU A 141 -14.66 19.50 -11.77
C LEU A 141 -14.85 18.60 -10.54
N TYR A 142 -15.11 19.19 -9.39
CA TYR A 142 -15.39 18.46 -8.15
C TYR A 142 -16.88 18.19 -8.03
N PHE A 143 -17.24 16.95 -7.69
CA PHE A 143 -18.62 16.51 -7.54
C PHE A 143 -18.83 15.90 -6.16
N LEU A 144 -20.05 16.06 -5.64
CA LEU A 144 -20.62 15.16 -4.65
C LEU A 144 -21.55 14.21 -5.41
N ASP A 145 -21.03 13.05 -5.79
CA ASP A 145 -21.79 12.06 -6.56
C ASP A 145 -22.62 11.17 -5.65
N LYS A 146 -23.79 10.74 -6.12
CA LYS A 146 -24.71 9.90 -5.33
C LYS A 146 -24.15 8.50 -5.06
N GLU A 147 -23.33 7.98 -5.96
CA GLU A 147 -22.72 6.65 -5.85
C GLU A 147 -21.29 6.73 -5.29
N PHE A 148 -20.51 7.71 -5.75
CA PHE A 148 -19.08 7.81 -5.44
C PHE A 148 -18.72 8.80 -4.32
N GLY A 149 -19.66 9.62 -3.85
CA GLY A 149 -19.41 10.68 -2.88
C GLY A 149 -18.49 11.76 -3.43
N PHE A 150 -17.63 12.33 -2.59
CA PHE A 150 -16.70 13.37 -3.00
C PHE A 150 -15.66 12.84 -4.02
N MET A 151 -15.73 13.35 -5.25
CA MET A 151 -14.89 12.92 -6.37
C MET A 151 -14.49 14.09 -7.26
N HIS A 152 -13.56 13.88 -8.20
CA HIS A 152 -13.30 14.88 -9.24
C HIS A 152 -13.05 14.28 -10.61
N VAL A 153 -13.41 15.05 -11.64
CA VAL A 153 -13.09 14.79 -13.04
C VAL A 153 -12.18 15.89 -13.54
N LYS A 154 -10.97 15.51 -13.92
CA LYS A 154 -9.96 16.37 -14.51
C LYS A 154 -9.96 16.21 -16.03
N ILE A 155 -10.05 17.29 -16.78
CA ILE A 155 -9.98 17.27 -18.25
C ILE A 155 -8.90 18.20 -18.78
N GLN A 156 -8.08 17.68 -19.70
CA GLN A 156 -7.17 18.47 -20.53
C GLN A 156 -7.96 19.20 -21.61
N THR A 157 -7.86 20.53 -21.69
CA THR A 157 -8.66 21.29 -22.67
C THR A 157 -8.08 21.26 -24.09
N TRP A 158 -6.82 20.84 -24.25
CA TRP A 158 -6.16 20.69 -25.54
C TRP A 158 -6.08 19.22 -25.97
N PHE A 159 -5.97 18.95 -27.27
CA PHE A 159 -5.71 17.59 -27.80
C PHE A 159 -4.56 16.90 -27.06
N PRO A 160 -4.69 15.62 -26.64
CA PRO A 160 -5.73 14.67 -27.03
C PRO A 160 -6.91 14.57 -26.03
N PHE A 161 -7.21 15.64 -25.28
CA PHE A 161 -8.32 15.71 -24.32
C PHE A 161 -8.26 14.60 -23.27
N LEU A 162 -7.08 14.35 -22.71
CA LEU A 162 -6.92 13.36 -21.64
C LEU A 162 -7.85 13.69 -20.46
N ILE A 163 -8.67 12.73 -20.09
CA ILE A 163 -9.55 12.83 -18.93
C ILE A 163 -9.02 11.95 -17.81
N GLN A 164 -9.17 12.38 -16.56
CA GLN A 164 -8.80 11.63 -15.37
C GLN A 164 -9.91 11.75 -14.34
N VAL A 165 -10.30 10.63 -13.74
CA VAL A 165 -11.32 10.54 -12.70
C VAL A 165 -10.67 10.02 -11.43
N TYR A 166 -10.90 10.72 -10.31
CA TYR A 166 -10.52 10.30 -8.98
C TYR A 166 -11.76 9.90 -8.19
N ILE A 167 -11.74 8.72 -7.59
CA ILE A 167 -12.81 8.21 -6.72
C ILE A 167 -12.19 7.85 -5.35
N ASN A 168 -12.84 8.32 -4.27
CA ASN A 168 -12.56 7.86 -2.91
C ASN A 168 -13.36 6.58 -2.65
N GLY A 169 -12.66 5.44 -2.60
CA GLY A 169 -13.32 4.15 -2.46
C GLY A 169 -14.03 4.00 -1.11
N ARG A 170 -13.55 4.66 -0.05
CA ARG A 170 -14.18 4.60 1.29
C ARG A 170 -15.48 5.38 1.34
N GLU A 171 -15.56 6.49 0.62
CA GLU A 171 -16.78 7.30 0.56
C GLU A 171 -17.88 6.58 -0.22
N MET A 172 -17.51 5.91 -1.32
CA MET A 172 -18.40 4.99 -2.04
C MET A 172 -18.93 3.86 -1.13
N MET A 173 -18.12 3.36 -0.19
CA MET A 173 -18.58 2.33 0.76
C MET A 173 -19.62 2.84 1.74
N LYS A 174 -19.57 4.12 2.14
CA LYS A 174 -20.59 4.71 3.01
C LYS A 174 -21.97 4.55 2.39
N HIS A 175 -22.12 4.97 1.13
CA HIS A 175 -23.37 4.84 0.38
C HIS A 175 -23.81 3.38 0.27
N THR A 176 -22.88 2.48 -0.07
CA THR A 176 -23.17 1.04 -0.13
C THR A 176 -23.67 0.49 1.21
N PHE A 177 -23.09 0.93 2.33
CA PHE A 177 -23.47 0.49 3.66
C PHE A 177 -24.82 1.05 4.10
N ASP A 178 -25.05 2.34 3.84
CA ASP A 178 -26.30 3.04 4.16
C ASP A 178 -27.49 2.40 3.41
N GLU A 179 -27.34 2.11 2.11
CA GLU A 179 -28.35 1.42 1.28
C GLU A 179 -28.66 -0.01 1.77
N ASN A 180 -27.70 -0.67 2.43
CA ASN A 180 -27.82 -2.06 2.88
C ASN A 180 -28.07 -2.21 4.38
N GLY A 181 -28.33 -1.10 5.08
CA GLY A 181 -28.61 -1.05 6.52
C GLY A 181 -27.41 -1.44 7.39
N ILE A 182 -26.18 -1.34 6.87
CA ILE A 182 -24.96 -1.68 7.60
C ILE A 182 -24.51 -0.46 8.38
N LYS A 183 -24.64 -0.50 9.71
CA LYS A 183 -24.13 0.56 10.59
C LYS A 183 -22.61 0.51 10.65
N TYR A 184 -21.98 1.68 10.68
CA TYR A 184 -20.53 1.83 10.77
C TYR A 184 -20.14 3.05 11.61
N LYS A 185 -18.90 3.07 12.10
CA LYS A 185 -18.25 4.26 12.70
C LYS A 185 -16.96 4.56 11.95
N MET A 186 -16.71 5.85 11.73
CA MET A 186 -15.51 6.32 11.03
C MET A 186 -14.66 7.23 11.90
N HIS A 187 -13.35 7.23 11.64
CA HIS A 187 -12.43 8.27 12.04
C HIS A 187 -11.66 8.73 10.81
N ASP A 188 -11.94 9.96 10.38
CA ASP A 188 -11.51 10.47 9.07
C ASP A 188 -11.89 9.44 7.97
N ASN A 189 -11.01 9.08 7.03
CA ASN A 189 -11.32 8.14 5.95
C ASN A 189 -11.19 6.64 6.31
N SER A 190 -11.42 6.24 7.56
CA SER A 190 -11.23 4.84 8.01
C SER A 190 -12.39 4.33 8.85
N PHE A 191 -12.86 3.12 8.54
CA PHE A 191 -13.87 2.42 9.31
C PHE A 191 -13.24 1.80 10.57
N ILE A 192 -13.75 2.17 11.74
CA ILE A 192 -13.32 1.62 13.05
C ILE A 192 -14.23 0.47 13.48
N GLU A 193 -15.52 0.58 13.18
CA GLU A 193 -16.52 -0.43 13.46
C GLU A 193 -17.43 -0.59 12.24
N ILE A 194 -17.78 -1.83 11.93
CA ILE A 194 -18.77 -2.20 10.93
C ILE A 194 -19.63 -3.30 11.57
N SER A 195 -20.94 -3.11 11.56
CA SER A 195 -21.91 -4.01 12.24
C SER A 195 -21.96 -5.41 11.62
N ASP A 196 -21.88 -5.51 10.30
CA ASP A 196 -21.84 -6.78 9.57
C ASP A 196 -20.70 -6.77 8.55
N ILE A 197 -19.53 -7.21 9.00
CA ILE A 197 -18.29 -7.22 8.21
C ILE A 197 -18.38 -8.23 7.07
N SER A 198 -19.02 -9.38 7.29
CA SER A 198 -19.15 -10.43 6.28
C SER A 198 -20.01 -9.96 5.12
N LYS A 199 -21.19 -9.40 5.40
CA LYS A 199 -22.06 -8.81 4.36
C LYS A 199 -21.38 -7.61 3.69
N ALA A 200 -20.71 -6.75 4.46
CA ALA A 200 -19.96 -5.62 3.90
C ALA A 200 -18.89 -6.10 2.91
N GLN A 201 -18.11 -7.14 3.24
CA GLN A 201 -17.10 -7.69 2.34
C GLN A 201 -17.73 -8.36 1.10
N GLU A 202 -18.85 -9.07 1.26
CA GLU A 202 -19.55 -9.71 0.14
C GLU A 202 -20.06 -8.69 -0.89
N LEU A 203 -20.65 -7.58 -0.44
CA LEU A 203 -21.17 -6.54 -1.31
C LEU A 203 -20.07 -5.93 -2.18
N VAL A 204 -18.90 -5.70 -1.59
CA VAL A 204 -17.79 -5.02 -2.28
C VAL A 204 -16.98 -5.97 -3.16
N ASP A 205 -17.03 -7.27 -2.87
CA ASP A 205 -16.44 -8.31 -3.72
C ASP A 205 -17.20 -8.46 -5.04
N LYS A 206 -18.47 -8.03 -5.08
CA LYS A 206 -19.32 -7.97 -6.29
C LYS A 206 -19.13 -6.68 -7.10
N PHE A 207 -18.12 -5.86 -6.81
CA PHE A 207 -17.89 -4.60 -7.50
C PHE A 207 -17.73 -4.77 -9.02
N ASP A 208 -18.61 -4.13 -9.80
CA ASP A 208 -18.68 -4.29 -11.25
C ASP A 208 -17.92 -3.20 -12.01
N SER A 209 -16.76 -3.58 -12.59
CA SER A 209 -15.98 -2.72 -13.48
C SER A 209 -16.74 -2.21 -14.71
N LYS A 210 -17.76 -2.93 -15.20
CA LYS A 210 -18.57 -2.49 -16.35
C LYS A 210 -19.53 -1.38 -15.97
N LYS A 211 -20.17 -1.47 -14.80
CA LYS A 211 -20.97 -0.37 -14.24
C LYS A 211 -20.10 0.88 -14.08
N LEU A 212 -18.90 0.73 -13.51
CA LEU A 212 -17.96 1.84 -13.36
C LEU A 212 -17.60 2.46 -14.72
N CYS A 213 -17.28 1.66 -15.74
CA CYS A 213 -16.98 2.16 -17.09
C CYS A 213 -18.10 3.05 -17.65
N ARG A 214 -19.37 2.61 -17.53
CA ARG A 214 -20.53 3.38 -18.00
C ARG A 214 -20.67 4.73 -17.27
N GLN A 215 -20.39 4.77 -15.97
CA GLN A 215 -20.39 6.02 -15.21
C GLN A 215 -19.28 6.97 -15.67
N LEU A 216 -18.09 6.44 -15.96
CA LEU A 216 -16.98 7.23 -16.51
C LEU A 216 -17.34 7.80 -17.89
N ASP A 217 -17.98 7.00 -18.75
CA ASP A 217 -18.48 7.45 -20.06
C ASP A 217 -19.53 8.55 -19.90
N TYR A 218 -20.42 8.45 -18.91
CA TYR A 218 -21.38 9.51 -18.59
C TYR A 218 -20.69 10.84 -18.23
N PHE A 219 -19.70 10.81 -17.32
CA PHE A 219 -18.94 12.03 -16.98
C PHE A 219 -18.18 12.59 -18.18
N ALA A 220 -17.57 11.72 -18.99
CA ALA A 220 -16.86 12.13 -20.19
C ALA A 220 -17.77 12.84 -21.19
N ASN A 221 -18.94 12.25 -21.50
CA ASN A 221 -19.92 12.84 -22.41
C ASN A 221 -20.52 14.15 -21.88
N LYS A 222 -20.70 14.27 -20.56
CA LYS A 222 -21.18 15.51 -19.94
C LYS A 222 -20.18 16.66 -20.03
N ILE A 223 -18.88 16.35 -19.94
CA ILE A 223 -17.81 17.37 -19.80
C ILE A 223 -17.17 17.71 -21.14
N ASN A 224 -17.05 16.74 -22.06
CA ASN A 224 -16.36 16.93 -23.33
C ASN A 224 -17.35 16.95 -24.50
N PRO A 225 -17.84 18.14 -24.93
CA PRO A 225 -18.79 18.25 -26.05
C PRO A 225 -18.20 17.80 -27.40
N TYR A 226 -16.87 17.65 -27.48
CA TYR A 226 -16.18 17.21 -28.69
C TYR A 226 -16.25 15.69 -28.92
N LEU A 227 -16.75 14.90 -27.96
CA LEU A 227 -16.77 13.44 -28.07
C LEU A 227 -17.63 12.92 -29.22
N ASN A 228 -18.67 13.63 -29.64
CA ASN A 228 -19.48 13.23 -30.79
C ASN A 228 -18.62 13.14 -32.06
N ILE A 229 -17.78 14.15 -32.32
CA ILE A 229 -16.88 14.16 -33.49
C ILE A 229 -15.83 13.05 -33.38
N VAL A 230 -15.32 12.79 -32.17
CA VAL A 230 -14.37 11.69 -31.92
C VAL A 230 -15.01 10.34 -32.23
N LYS A 231 -16.27 10.14 -31.80
CA LYS A 231 -17.04 8.93 -32.02
C LYS A 231 -17.33 8.73 -33.50
N ASP A 232 -17.75 9.76 -34.21
CA ASP A 232 -18.01 9.70 -35.65
C ASP A 232 -16.73 9.36 -36.43
N THR A 233 -15.59 9.93 -36.01
CA THR A 233 -14.30 9.73 -36.68
C THR A 233 -13.71 8.33 -36.46
N PHE A 234 -13.80 7.80 -35.24
CA PHE A 234 -13.06 6.60 -34.83
C PHE A 234 -13.95 5.41 -34.47
N ASN A 235 -15.26 5.58 -34.42
CA ASN A 235 -16.23 4.60 -33.88
C ASN A 235 -15.90 4.15 -32.45
N HIS A 236 -15.17 4.97 -31.70
CA HIS A 236 -14.69 4.71 -30.34
C HIS A 236 -14.58 6.03 -29.57
N GLU A 237 -14.82 5.99 -28.26
CA GLU A 237 -14.67 7.13 -27.35
C GLU A 237 -13.39 6.95 -26.49
N TYR A 238 -13.50 7.07 -25.17
CA TYR A 238 -12.40 6.86 -24.25
C TYR A 238 -12.13 5.37 -23.99
N PHE A 239 -10.84 5.03 -23.99
CA PHE A 239 -10.35 3.80 -23.41
C PHE A 239 -9.89 4.05 -21.97
N TRP A 240 -10.58 3.44 -21.00
CA TRP A 240 -10.33 3.66 -19.58
C TRP A 240 -9.21 2.77 -19.01
N CYS A 241 -8.25 3.43 -18.37
CA CYS A 241 -7.08 2.83 -17.76
C CYS A 241 -6.98 3.21 -16.27
N ILE A 242 -6.71 2.25 -15.40
CA ILE A 242 -6.33 2.50 -14.01
C ILE A 242 -4.90 3.07 -14.02
N ASP A 243 -4.76 4.34 -13.63
CA ASP A 243 -3.46 4.99 -13.55
C ASP A 243 -2.72 4.62 -12.26
N GLN A 244 -3.45 4.75 -11.15
CA GLN A 244 -3.03 4.38 -9.80
C GLN A 244 -4.25 3.87 -9.03
N CYS A 245 -4.08 2.80 -8.25
CA CYS A 245 -5.05 2.42 -7.23
C CYS A 245 -4.35 2.04 -5.92
N GLU A 246 -4.97 2.43 -4.81
CA GLU A 246 -4.59 2.00 -3.46
C GLU A 246 -5.70 1.06 -2.96
N TYR A 247 -5.30 -0.10 -2.46
CA TYR A 247 -6.20 -1.12 -1.93
C TYR A 247 -5.79 -1.47 -0.51
N ALA A 248 -6.67 -1.19 0.43
CA ALA A 248 -6.38 -1.23 1.85
C ALA A 248 -7.16 -2.35 2.54
N THR A 249 -6.45 -3.09 3.38
CA THR A 249 -6.98 -4.05 4.34
C THR A 249 -6.89 -3.42 5.72
N ASP A 250 -8.04 -3.11 6.28
CA ASP A 250 -8.19 -2.49 7.59
C ASP A 250 -8.44 -3.59 8.62
N VAL A 251 -7.56 -3.72 9.61
CA VAL A 251 -7.74 -4.57 10.78
C VAL A 251 -8.20 -3.69 11.93
N MET A 252 -9.48 -3.79 12.27
CA MET A 252 -10.13 -2.95 13.27
C MET A 252 -9.92 -3.52 14.67
N PHE A 253 -9.15 -2.84 15.51
CA PHE A 253 -8.99 -3.22 16.92
C PHE A 253 -10.13 -2.67 17.77
N LYS A 254 -10.45 -3.38 18.85
CA LYS A 254 -11.46 -3.00 19.85
C LYS A 254 -11.18 -1.66 20.52
N SER A 255 -9.91 -1.28 20.64
CA SER A 255 -9.50 0.00 21.21
C SER A 255 -8.16 0.47 20.65
N ARG A 256 -7.84 1.76 20.83
CA ARG A 256 -6.56 2.34 20.44
C ARG A 256 -5.41 1.72 21.24
N GLU A 257 -5.60 1.53 22.53
CA GLU A 257 -4.61 0.98 23.46
C GLU A 257 -4.24 -0.46 23.09
N ALA A 258 -5.21 -1.24 22.60
CA ALA A 258 -4.97 -2.60 22.13
C ALA A 258 -4.02 -2.67 20.93
N LEU A 259 -4.13 -1.70 20.01
CA LEU A 259 -3.22 -1.57 18.88
C LEU A 259 -1.87 -0.99 19.33
N GLU A 260 -1.86 0.05 20.17
CA GLU A 260 -0.62 0.67 20.66
C GLU A 260 0.28 -0.28 21.45
N ASP A 261 -0.28 -1.27 22.14
CA ASP A 261 0.47 -2.31 22.86
C ASP A 261 1.33 -3.18 21.93
N ILE A 262 0.87 -3.40 20.69
CA ILE A 262 1.54 -4.26 19.72
C ILE A 262 2.27 -3.48 18.62
N TYR A 263 1.80 -2.27 18.31
CA TYR A 263 2.18 -1.55 17.10
C TYR A 263 3.68 -1.24 17.02
N PRO A 264 4.37 -0.79 18.10
CA PRO A 264 5.82 -0.60 18.07
C PRO A 264 6.57 -1.89 17.70
N SER A 265 6.15 -3.03 18.21
CA SER A 265 6.75 -4.33 17.88
C SER A 265 6.47 -4.77 16.45
N LEU A 266 5.29 -4.43 15.90
CA LEU A 266 4.99 -4.65 14.47
C LEU A 266 5.94 -3.83 13.59
N VAL A 267 6.15 -2.58 13.97
CA VAL A 267 7.00 -1.63 13.26
C VAL A 267 8.47 -2.07 13.30
N GLU A 268 9.00 -2.38 14.48
CA GLU A 268 10.38 -2.87 14.64
C GLU A 268 10.61 -4.13 13.79
N HIS A 269 9.71 -5.11 13.86
CA HIS A 269 9.81 -6.35 13.08
C HIS A 269 9.79 -6.08 11.57
N ALA A 270 8.81 -5.30 11.10
CA ALA A 270 8.68 -5.00 9.67
C ALA A 270 9.85 -4.16 9.12
N PHE A 271 10.55 -3.39 9.96
CA PHE A 271 11.69 -2.59 9.54
C PHE A 271 13.01 -3.37 9.59
N TYR A 272 13.30 -4.09 10.67
CA TYR A 272 14.58 -4.78 10.87
C TYR A 272 14.62 -6.19 10.27
N ASP A 273 13.51 -6.92 10.29
CA ASP A 273 13.51 -8.35 9.95
C ASP A 273 13.07 -8.63 8.51
N PHE A 274 12.26 -7.75 7.90
CA PHE A 274 11.85 -7.92 6.51
C PHE A 274 12.99 -7.61 5.55
N LYS A 275 13.41 -8.65 4.81
CA LYS A 275 14.43 -8.55 3.77
C LYS A 275 13.78 -8.24 2.42
N CYS A 276 14.60 -7.88 1.44
CA CYS A 276 14.13 -7.68 0.06
C CYS A 276 13.37 -8.91 -0.48
N THR A 277 13.77 -10.13 -0.11
CA THR A 277 13.08 -11.37 -0.50
C THR A 277 11.63 -11.43 -0.01
N ASP A 278 11.36 -10.88 1.18
CA ASP A 278 10.03 -10.87 1.78
C ASP A 278 9.13 -9.88 1.03
N VAL A 279 9.65 -8.70 0.70
CA VAL A 279 8.95 -7.69 -0.12
C VAL A 279 8.54 -8.27 -1.48
N PHE A 280 9.41 -9.05 -2.13
CA PHE A 280 9.05 -9.76 -3.36
C PHE A 280 7.92 -10.76 -3.14
N SER A 281 8.00 -11.54 -2.06
CA SER A 281 7.00 -12.55 -1.72
C SER A 281 5.61 -11.94 -1.48
N PHE A 282 5.56 -10.82 -0.75
CA PHE A 282 4.33 -10.06 -0.51
C PHE A 282 3.69 -9.66 -1.84
N LEU A 283 4.49 -9.14 -2.76
CA LEU A 283 4.07 -8.73 -4.09
C LEU A 283 3.89 -9.90 -5.07
N GLY A 284 3.83 -11.15 -4.58
CA GLY A 284 3.56 -12.32 -5.39
C GLY A 284 4.68 -12.66 -6.39
N ARG A 285 5.92 -12.26 -6.11
CA ARG A 285 7.08 -12.48 -6.95
C ARG A 285 8.14 -13.34 -6.27
N LYS A 286 8.96 -13.99 -7.11
CA LYS A 286 10.22 -14.60 -6.70
C LYS A 286 11.35 -13.63 -7.03
N LEU A 287 12.35 -13.54 -6.15
CA LEU A 287 13.56 -12.77 -6.42
C LEU A 287 14.31 -13.43 -7.59
N ASP A 288 14.51 -12.68 -8.67
CA ASP A 288 15.28 -13.10 -9.85
C ASP A 288 16.63 -12.39 -9.83
N LYS A 289 17.72 -13.12 -10.13
CA LYS A 289 19.08 -12.56 -10.23
C LYS A 289 19.19 -11.46 -11.30
N LYS A 290 18.26 -11.41 -12.26
CA LYS A 290 18.19 -10.39 -13.31
C LYS A 290 17.39 -9.14 -12.92
N PHE A 291 16.92 -9.03 -11.68
CA PHE A 291 16.17 -7.85 -11.24
C PHE A 291 17.07 -6.61 -11.16
N GLN A 292 16.80 -5.61 -11.99
CA GLN A 292 17.51 -4.32 -12.02
C GLN A 292 16.74 -3.18 -11.33
N GLY A 293 15.68 -3.51 -10.57
CA GLY A 293 14.90 -2.51 -9.84
C GLY A 293 15.44 -2.26 -8.43
N GLU A 294 14.91 -1.24 -7.78
CA GLU A 294 15.21 -0.95 -6.37
C GLU A 294 14.09 -1.47 -5.46
N VAL A 295 14.48 -2.02 -4.30
CA VAL A 295 13.58 -2.28 -3.18
C VAL A 295 14.01 -1.40 -2.01
N VAL A 296 13.09 -0.54 -1.55
CA VAL A 296 13.36 0.44 -0.48
C VAL A 296 12.32 0.29 0.62
N SER A 297 12.78 0.26 1.87
CA SER A 297 11.94 0.37 3.07
C SER A 297 12.13 1.77 3.67
N ASP A 298 11.05 2.57 3.72
CA ASP A 298 11.02 3.91 4.32
C ASP A 298 10.27 3.88 5.65
N TYR A 299 10.84 4.52 6.67
CA TYR A 299 10.33 4.62 8.02
C TYR A 299 10.15 6.08 8.41
N ARG A 300 8.93 6.47 8.83
CA ARG A 300 8.65 7.86 9.24
C ARG A 300 7.74 7.93 10.45
N LYS A 301 8.07 8.81 11.40
CA LYS A 301 7.20 9.26 12.49
C LYS A 301 6.29 10.39 11.97
N ARG A 302 4.98 10.28 12.17
CA ARG A 302 3.96 11.31 11.90
C ARG A 302 3.22 11.66 13.18
N SER A 303 2.42 12.72 13.14
CA SER A 303 1.51 13.08 14.24
C SER A 303 0.55 11.94 14.63
N GLU A 304 0.20 11.07 13.68
CA GLU A 304 -0.77 9.97 13.83
C GLU A 304 -0.13 8.61 14.17
N GLY A 305 1.21 8.51 14.21
CA GLY A 305 1.92 7.26 14.46
C GLY A 305 3.11 7.02 13.54
N TRP A 306 3.53 5.76 13.43
CA TRP A 306 4.65 5.34 12.58
C TRP A 306 4.11 4.83 11.24
N ARG A 307 4.88 4.95 10.15
CA ARG A 307 4.54 4.33 8.86
C ARG A 307 5.74 3.59 8.31
N ILE A 308 5.52 2.36 7.88
CA ILE A 308 6.48 1.58 7.10
C ILE A 308 5.98 1.47 5.67
N LYS A 309 6.85 1.78 4.71
CA LYS A 309 6.55 1.66 3.28
C LYS A 309 7.65 0.85 2.60
N HIS A 310 7.26 -0.25 1.97
CA HIS A 310 8.13 -1.01 1.07
C HIS A 310 7.78 -0.68 -0.37
N ARG A 311 8.77 -0.22 -1.14
CA ARG A 311 8.63 0.09 -2.56
C ARG A 311 9.35 -0.97 -3.39
N MET A 312 8.70 -1.50 -4.42
CA MET A 312 9.31 -2.33 -5.47
C MET A 312 9.02 -1.66 -6.82
N LYS A 313 10.05 -1.06 -7.42
CA LYS A 313 9.89 -0.21 -8.63
C LYS A 313 8.83 0.89 -8.42
N SER A 314 7.76 0.87 -9.20
CA SER A 314 6.66 1.83 -9.15
C SER A 314 5.54 1.42 -8.19
N ASN A 315 5.55 0.19 -7.67
CA ASN A 315 4.53 -0.33 -6.76
C ASN A 315 5.01 -0.26 -5.32
N SER A 316 4.09 -0.21 -4.36
CA SER A 316 4.45 -0.21 -2.95
C SER A 316 3.40 -0.83 -2.06
N ILE A 317 3.81 -1.42 -0.95
CA ILE A 317 2.94 -1.83 0.15
C ILE A 317 3.32 -1.05 1.40
N LYS A 318 2.34 -0.62 2.19
CA LYS A 318 2.53 0.19 3.40
C LYS A 318 1.79 -0.42 4.58
N MET A 319 2.38 -0.31 5.76
CA MET A 319 1.72 -0.54 7.04
C MET A 319 1.71 0.75 7.82
N TYR A 320 0.55 1.11 8.37
CA TYR A 320 0.42 2.20 9.32
C TYR A 320 -0.78 2.00 10.25
N ASP A 321 -0.76 2.64 11.40
CA ASP A 321 -1.92 2.78 12.28
C ASP A 321 -2.72 4.04 11.92
N LYS A 322 -4.03 3.96 12.11
CA LYS A 322 -4.95 5.09 12.03
C LYS A 322 -6.03 4.92 13.08
N HIS A 323 -5.93 5.69 14.16
CA HIS A 323 -6.74 5.46 15.37
C HIS A 323 -6.60 4.00 15.86
N SER A 324 -7.68 3.25 16.04
CA SER A 324 -7.64 1.82 16.41
C SER A 324 -7.55 0.87 15.21
N VAL A 325 -7.20 1.35 14.02
CA VAL A 325 -7.11 0.53 12.80
C VAL A 325 -5.66 0.32 12.40
N LEU A 326 -5.25 -0.95 12.26
CA LEU A 326 -4.00 -1.31 11.58
C LEU A 326 -4.31 -1.47 10.08
N ARG A 327 -3.74 -0.61 9.25
CA ARG A 327 -3.98 -0.61 7.81
C ARG A 327 -2.76 -1.14 7.06
N ILE A 328 -3.00 -2.16 6.25
CA ILE A 328 -2.06 -2.61 5.21
C ILE A 328 -2.59 -2.17 3.85
N GLU A 329 -1.81 -1.40 3.11
CA GLU A 329 -2.25 -0.76 1.87
C GLU A 329 -1.28 -1.06 0.73
N MET A 330 -1.80 -1.67 -0.33
CA MET A 330 -1.07 -1.92 -1.57
C MET A 330 -1.40 -0.82 -2.59
N THR A 331 -0.36 -0.19 -3.13
CA THR A 331 -0.44 0.78 -4.22
C THR A 331 0.11 0.16 -5.51
N ILE A 332 -0.73 0.04 -6.54
CA ILE A 332 -0.33 -0.42 -7.88
C ILE A 332 -0.31 0.78 -8.84
N ASN A 333 0.89 1.16 -9.29
CA ASN A 333 1.09 2.16 -10.35
C ASN A 333 1.54 1.51 -11.66
N ASP A 334 2.28 0.40 -11.60
CA ASP A 334 2.68 -0.40 -12.75
C ASP A 334 2.14 -1.84 -12.64
N PRO A 335 1.00 -2.15 -13.27
CA PRO A 335 0.41 -3.49 -13.20
C PRO A 335 1.19 -4.53 -13.98
N LYS A 336 2.11 -4.16 -14.89
CA LYS A 336 2.89 -5.13 -15.67
C LYS A 336 3.76 -6.00 -14.77
N GLU A 337 4.00 -5.55 -13.54
CA GLU A 337 4.69 -6.34 -12.55
C GLU A 337 3.86 -7.54 -12.03
N PHE A 338 2.56 -7.60 -12.31
CA PHE A 338 1.68 -8.72 -11.96
C PHE A 338 1.21 -9.46 -13.21
N LYS A 339 0.65 -10.65 -13.01
CA LYS A 339 0.14 -11.49 -14.11
C LYS A 339 -1.37 -11.58 -14.06
N VAL A 340 -1.97 -11.55 -15.24
CA VAL A 340 -3.39 -11.86 -15.49
C VAL A 340 -3.47 -13.04 -16.45
N TYR A 341 -4.42 -13.94 -16.21
CA TYR A 341 -4.70 -15.04 -17.12
C TYR A 341 -5.68 -14.53 -18.17
N LYS A 342 -5.24 -14.48 -19.43
CA LYS A 342 -6.06 -13.94 -20.52
C LYS A 342 -5.79 -14.67 -21.82
N LYS A 343 -6.73 -14.52 -22.76
CA LYS A 343 -6.54 -14.90 -24.16
C LYS A 343 -5.46 -14.00 -24.76
N VAL A 344 -4.46 -14.61 -25.37
CA VAL A 344 -3.40 -13.91 -26.09
C VAL A 344 -3.37 -14.41 -27.51
N GLU A 345 -3.39 -13.45 -28.44
CA GLU A 345 -3.20 -13.67 -29.86
C GLU A 345 -1.70 -13.72 -30.16
N HIS A 346 -1.30 -14.70 -30.94
CA HIS A 346 0.07 -14.88 -31.39
C HIS A 346 0.25 -14.30 -32.80
N LYS A 347 1.50 -14.16 -33.24
CA LYS A 347 1.82 -13.54 -34.54
C LYS A 347 1.26 -14.33 -35.73
N ASP A 348 1.01 -15.61 -35.55
CA ASP A 348 0.42 -16.52 -36.55
C ASP A 348 -1.13 -16.47 -36.58
N GLY A 349 -1.76 -15.57 -35.81
CA GLY A 349 -3.22 -15.43 -35.73
C GLY A 349 -3.89 -16.45 -34.80
N THR A 350 -3.14 -17.41 -34.25
CA THR A 350 -3.68 -18.37 -33.28
C THR A 350 -3.88 -17.72 -31.91
N THR A 351 -4.72 -18.33 -31.07
CA THR A 351 -5.02 -17.79 -29.74
C THR A 351 -4.87 -18.84 -28.66
N SER A 352 -4.35 -18.45 -27.50
CA SER A 352 -4.19 -19.33 -26.34
C SER A 352 -4.46 -18.60 -25.03
N MET A 353 -4.91 -19.32 -24.01
CA MET A 353 -5.05 -18.78 -22.66
C MET A 353 -3.71 -18.91 -21.92
N LYS A 354 -3.08 -17.79 -21.58
CA LYS A 354 -1.78 -17.78 -20.89
C LYS A 354 -1.68 -16.69 -19.84
N TRP A 355 -0.82 -16.92 -18.86
CA TRP A 355 -0.41 -15.90 -17.91
C TRP A 355 0.45 -14.85 -18.62
N SER A 356 0.00 -13.60 -18.62
CA SER A 356 0.64 -12.48 -19.29
C SER A 356 0.74 -11.28 -18.34
N PRO A 357 1.68 -10.34 -18.52
CA PRO A 357 1.70 -9.11 -17.74
C PRO A 357 0.34 -8.42 -17.73
N MET A 358 -0.12 -8.03 -16.54
CA MET A 358 -1.39 -7.35 -16.34
C MET A 358 -1.32 -5.93 -16.91
N GLY A 359 -2.33 -5.55 -17.70
CA GLY A 359 -2.41 -4.22 -18.30
C GLY A 359 -3.22 -3.25 -17.45
N LYS A 360 -3.18 -1.96 -17.80
CA LYS A 360 -3.92 -0.90 -17.09
C LYS A 360 -5.42 -0.83 -17.38
N SER A 361 -5.96 -1.64 -18.31
CA SER A 361 -7.39 -1.63 -18.64
C SER A 361 -8.27 -1.75 -17.39
N ILE A 362 -9.34 -0.95 -17.32
CA ILE A 362 -10.32 -1.02 -16.23
C ILE A 362 -10.97 -2.41 -16.11
N SER A 363 -11.03 -3.17 -17.20
CA SER A 363 -11.50 -4.56 -17.20
C SER A 363 -10.68 -5.49 -16.30
N ASN A 364 -9.46 -5.11 -15.94
CA ASN A 364 -8.60 -5.89 -15.04
C ASN A 364 -8.81 -5.51 -13.56
N MET A 365 -9.73 -4.61 -13.22
CA MET A 365 -9.87 -4.09 -11.85
C MET A 365 -10.11 -5.18 -10.80
N TYR A 366 -10.85 -6.24 -11.14
CA TYR A 366 -11.00 -7.41 -10.27
C TYR A 366 -9.63 -8.02 -9.89
N ARG A 367 -8.71 -8.12 -10.85
CA ARG A 367 -7.38 -8.68 -10.65
C ARG A 367 -6.49 -7.76 -9.83
N TYR A 368 -6.66 -6.44 -9.96
CA TYR A 368 -6.01 -5.47 -9.07
C TYR A 368 -6.44 -5.68 -7.60
N ALA A 369 -7.75 -5.90 -7.35
CA ALA A 369 -8.25 -6.20 -6.02
C ALA A 369 -7.69 -7.53 -5.50
N GLU A 370 -7.74 -8.62 -6.29
CA GLU A 370 -7.23 -9.94 -5.90
C GLU A 370 -5.75 -9.92 -5.51
N VAL A 371 -4.91 -9.33 -6.37
CA VAL A 371 -3.46 -9.27 -6.14
C VAL A 371 -3.15 -8.41 -4.92
N SER A 372 -3.84 -7.28 -4.76
CA SER A 372 -3.62 -6.39 -3.63
C SER A 372 -4.06 -7.02 -2.31
N ARG A 373 -5.23 -7.65 -2.30
CA ARG A 373 -5.72 -8.41 -1.15
C ARG A 373 -4.72 -9.50 -0.76
N ALA A 374 -4.28 -10.32 -1.73
CA ALA A 374 -3.29 -11.36 -1.48
C ALA A 374 -1.97 -10.79 -0.92
N ALA A 375 -1.51 -9.64 -1.43
CA ALA A 375 -0.30 -8.99 -0.93
C ALA A 375 -0.47 -8.50 0.52
N ASN A 376 -1.60 -7.85 0.82
CA ASN A 376 -1.91 -7.38 2.17
C ASN A 376 -2.00 -8.53 3.17
N PHE A 377 -2.67 -9.64 2.82
CA PHE A 377 -2.78 -10.80 3.70
C PHE A 377 -1.43 -11.50 3.91
N LYS A 378 -0.59 -11.64 2.88
CA LYS A 378 0.77 -12.17 3.05
C LYS A 378 1.63 -11.30 3.97
N TYR A 379 1.44 -9.98 3.89
CA TYR A 379 2.11 -9.05 4.81
C TYR A 379 1.64 -9.29 6.26
N LEU A 380 0.33 -9.39 6.49
CA LEU A 380 -0.24 -9.73 7.80
C LEU A 380 0.22 -11.11 8.31
N GLU A 381 0.39 -12.09 7.42
CA GLU A 381 0.95 -13.40 7.76
C GLU A 381 2.41 -13.33 8.16
N ALA A 382 3.20 -12.44 7.54
CA ALA A 382 4.59 -12.23 7.88
C ALA A 382 4.76 -11.58 9.26
N LEU A 383 3.75 -10.86 9.75
CA LEU A 383 3.71 -10.27 11.10
C LEU A 383 3.31 -11.26 12.22
N LYS A 384 3.17 -12.55 11.92
CA LYS A 384 2.79 -13.56 12.93
C LYS A 384 3.90 -13.77 13.96
N GLY A 385 3.53 -14.11 15.20
CA GLY A 385 4.48 -14.45 16.26
C GLY A 385 5.13 -13.25 16.94
N ILE A 386 4.75 -12.04 16.56
CA ILE A 386 5.18 -10.80 17.23
C ILE A 386 4.50 -10.74 18.58
N ILE A 387 5.28 -10.57 19.64
CA ILE A 387 4.79 -10.49 21.02
C ILE A 387 4.70 -9.02 21.44
N PRO A 388 3.63 -8.59 22.15
CA PRO A 388 3.49 -7.20 22.58
C PRO A 388 4.65 -6.78 23.49
N LYS A 389 5.03 -5.50 23.45
CA LYS A 389 6.14 -4.97 24.26
C LYS A 389 5.93 -5.21 25.76
N LYS A 390 4.70 -5.00 26.26
CA LYS A 390 4.34 -5.27 27.67
C LYS A 390 4.48 -6.75 28.04
N SER A 391 4.26 -7.65 27.09
CA SER A 391 4.44 -9.08 27.32
C SER A 391 5.92 -9.46 27.38
N VAL A 392 6.78 -8.85 26.55
CA VAL A 392 8.24 -9.03 26.64
C VAL A 392 8.78 -8.47 27.96
N GLU A 393 8.30 -7.32 28.41
CA GLU A 393 8.65 -6.75 29.72
C GLU A 393 8.24 -7.70 30.87
N ALA A 394 7.02 -8.22 30.86
CA ALA A 394 6.56 -9.20 31.83
C ALA A 394 7.39 -10.49 31.79
N GLU A 395 7.77 -10.96 30.61
CA GLU A 395 8.66 -12.11 30.43
C GLU A 395 10.06 -11.85 31.01
N ILE A 396 10.66 -10.68 30.77
CA ILE A 396 11.94 -10.26 31.36
C ILE A 396 11.82 -10.20 32.89
N ASN A 397 10.80 -9.50 33.40
CA ASN A 397 10.54 -9.39 34.84
C ASN A 397 10.36 -10.76 35.50
N ALA A 398 9.71 -11.71 34.82
CA ALA A 398 9.57 -13.08 35.31
C ALA A 398 10.91 -13.84 35.37
N VAL A 399 11.81 -13.61 34.40
CA VAL A 399 13.17 -14.20 34.40
C VAL A 399 14.07 -13.59 35.48
N CYS A 400 13.82 -12.35 35.87
CA CYS A 400 14.49 -11.69 36.99
C CYS A 400 14.04 -12.21 38.37
N ARG A 401 12.91 -12.93 38.46
CA ARG A 401 12.36 -13.46 39.72
C ARG A 401 12.76 -14.91 39.97
N LYS A 402 12.70 -15.33 41.23
CA LYS A 402 12.91 -16.73 41.65
C LYS A 402 11.81 -17.62 41.07
N LYS A 403 12.16 -18.85 40.67
CA LYS A 403 11.23 -19.84 40.13
C LYS A 403 11.38 -21.19 40.84
N ILE A 404 10.27 -21.82 41.22
CA ILE A 404 10.23 -23.12 41.87
C ILE A 404 9.69 -24.16 40.88
N ILE A 405 10.41 -25.25 40.66
CA ILE A 405 10.01 -26.34 39.77
C ILE A 405 10.34 -27.67 40.45
N LYS A 406 9.33 -28.53 40.64
CA LYS A 406 9.48 -29.85 41.28
C LYS A 406 10.31 -29.76 42.57
N ASP A 407 9.90 -28.85 43.46
CA ASP A 407 10.52 -28.55 44.76
C ASP A 407 11.96 -28.02 44.71
N LYS A 408 12.48 -27.71 43.52
CA LYS A 408 13.79 -27.09 43.34
C LYS A 408 13.63 -25.60 43.04
N SER A 409 14.30 -24.81 43.86
CA SER A 409 14.36 -23.36 43.72
C SER A 409 15.50 -22.94 42.78
N PHE A 410 15.17 -22.17 41.76
CA PHE A 410 16.11 -21.50 40.86
C PHE A 410 16.02 -19.99 41.06
N SER A 411 17.16 -19.33 41.26
CA SER A 411 17.21 -17.87 41.37
C SER A 411 16.79 -17.18 40.06
N GLY A 412 16.44 -15.89 40.14
CA GLY A 412 16.27 -15.05 38.96
C GLY A 412 17.63 -14.66 38.35
N PHE A 413 17.63 -14.11 37.13
CA PHE A 413 18.81 -13.52 36.51
C PHE A 413 18.88 -12.02 36.78
N ASN A 414 20.06 -11.52 37.14
CA ASN A 414 20.33 -10.09 37.04
C ASN A 414 20.72 -9.79 35.59
N VAL A 415 19.73 -9.44 34.77
CA VAL A 415 19.88 -9.31 33.31
C VAL A 415 20.84 -8.19 32.88
N TRP A 416 21.13 -7.24 33.78
CA TRP A 416 22.02 -6.12 33.52
C TRP A 416 23.46 -6.37 33.97
N GLU A 417 23.71 -7.42 34.77
CA GLU A 417 25.05 -7.85 35.16
C GLU A 417 25.87 -8.25 33.92
N GLU A 418 27.12 -7.78 33.84
CA GLU A 418 28.03 -7.99 32.72
C GLU A 418 28.14 -9.47 32.31
N LYS A 419 28.39 -10.36 33.27
CA LYS A 419 28.51 -11.81 33.03
C LYS A 419 27.23 -12.45 32.51
N THR A 420 26.07 -11.98 32.97
CA THR A 420 24.77 -12.48 32.49
C THR A 420 24.51 -12.02 31.07
N PHE A 421 24.91 -10.78 30.76
CA PHE A 421 24.78 -10.22 29.43
C PHE A 421 25.71 -10.90 28.40
N GLU A 422 26.96 -11.17 28.76
CA GLU A 422 27.91 -11.95 27.94
C GLU A 422 27.34 -13.34 27.62
N LEU A 423 26.78 -14.02 28.63
CA LEU A 423 26.10 -15.30 28.45
C LEU A 423 24.93 -15.20 27.45
N PHE A 424 24.06 -14.20 27.58
CA PHE A 424 22.91 -14.05 26.69
C PHE A 424 23.33 -13.71 25.27
N THR A 425 24.37 -12.91 25.11
CA THR A 425 24.97 -12.57 23.81
C THR A 425 25.56 -13.81 23.15
N GLU A 426 26.34 -14.59 23.89
CA GLU A 426 26.93 -15.85 23.40
C GLU A 426 25.84 -16.86 23.01
N LEU A 427 24.82 -17.04 23.85
CA LEU A 427 23.70 -17.95 23.56
C LEU A 427 22.85 -17.50 22.36
N SER A 428 22.89 -16.21 22.01
CA SER A 428 22.21 -15.63 20.85
C SER A 428 23.04 -15.71 19.57
N ASN A 429 24.24 -16.30 19.63
CA ASN A 429 25.11 -16.43 18.47
C ASN A 429 24.46 -17.26 17.35
N GLY A 430 24.48 -16.69 16.12
CA GLY A 430 23.94 -17.28 14.91
C GLY A 430 24.42 -18.71 14.62
N SER A 431 25.67 -19.03 15.01
CA SER A 431 26.28 -20.35 14.80
C SER A 431 25.54 -21.49 15.51
N TYR A 432 24.83 -21.21 16.60
CA TYR A 432 24.08 -22.20 17.36
C TYR A 432 22.66 -22.46 16.86
N LEU A 433 22.15 -21.66 15.92
CA LEU A 433 20.77 -21.84 15.41
C LEU A 433 20.56 -23.20 14.72
N ILE A 434 21.54 -23.65 13.94
CA ILE A 434 21.41 -24.86 13.12
C ILE A 434 21.75 -26.11 13.94
N ARG A 435 22.91 -26.11 14.59
CA ARG A 435 23.47 -27.31 15.26
C ARG A 435 23.20 -27.37 16.77
N GLY A 436 22.69 -26.30 17.37
CA GLY A 436 22.60 -26.16 18.82
C GLY A 436 23.96 -25.92 19.46
N PHE A 437 24.00 -25.85 20.79
CA PHE A 437 25.22 -25.68 21.58
C PHE A 437 25.32 -26.73 22.68
N THR A 438 26.55 -26.98 23.13
CA THR A 438 26.86 -27.84 24.27
C THR A 438 27.40 -27.01 25.44
N ASN A 439 27.50 -27.65 26.61
CA ASN A 439 28.19 -27.05 27.76
C ASN A 439 29.65 -26.70 27.43
N GLN A 440 30.32 -27.51 26.61
CA GLN A 440 31.70 -27.27 26.22
C GLN A 440 31.85 -26.00 25.37
N ASP A 441 30.94 -25.78 24.42
CA ASP A 441 30.96 -24.61 23.53
C ASP A 441 30.84 -23.32 24.35
N ILE A 442 29.84 -23.24 25.22
CA ILE A 442 29.61 -22.06 26.07
C ILE A 442 30.76 -21.82 27.05
N ARG A 443 31.37 -22.87 27.63
CA ARG A 443 32.54 -22.70 28.51
C ARG A 443 33.76 -22.15 27.79
N ARG A 444 34.00 -22.60 26.56
CA ARG A 444 35.16 -22.17 25.77
C ARG A 444 35.03 -20.73 25.30
N SER A 445 33.80 -20.22 25.19
CA SER A 445 33.54 -18.79 24.96
C SER A 445 33.66 -17.96 26.24
N LEU A 446 33.00 -18.39 27.34
CA LEU A 446 32.89 -17.57 28.56
C LEU A 446 34.11 -17.61 29.50
N TYR A 447 35.03 -18.57 29.33
CA TYR A 447 36.20 -18.70 30.20
C TYR A 447 37.49 -18.73 29.38
N PRO A 448 38.60 -18.15 29.91
CA PRO A 448 39.92 -18.30 29.30
C PRO A 448 40.28 -19.78 29.09
N LYS A 449 41.02 -20.10 28.02
CA LYS A 449 41.35 -21.50 27.62
C LYS A 449 41.84 -22.38 28.77
N LYS A 450 42.72 -21.86 29.64
CA LYS A 450 43.28 -22.60 30.79
C LYS A 450 42.24 -22.94 31.86
N GLN A 451 41.14 -22.20 31.92
CA GLN A 451 40.09 -22.36 32.93
C GLN A 451 38.83 -23.06 32.39
N ALA A 452 38.60 -23.02 31.08
CA ALA A 452 37.38 -23.55 30.46
C ALA A 452 37.14 -25.01 30.84
N ASP A 453 38.19 -25.84 30.87
CA ASP A 453 38.09 -27.28 31.13
C ASP A 453 38.23 -27.71 32.59
N LEU A 454 38.34 -26.77 33.53
CA LEU A 454 38.29 -27.07 34.96
C LEU A 454 36.94 -27.67 35.35
N LYS A 455 36.98 -28.73 36.19
CA LYS A 455 35.78 -29.44 36.70
C LYS A 455 34.79 -28.48 37.37
N VAL A 456 35.30 -27.45 38.06
CA VAL A 456 34.49 -26.40 38.70
C VAL A 456 33.65 -25.63 37.68
N ASN A 457 34.26 -25.21 36.56
CA ASN A 457 33.56 -24.44 35.52
C ASN A 457 32.58 -25.31 34.73
N ARG A 458 32.92 -26.58 34.48
CA ARG A 458 31.97 -27.57 33.95
C ARG A 458 30.70 -27.68 34.78
N ASN A 459 30.86 -27.82 36.09
CA ASN A 459 29.73 -27.95 37.02
C ASN A 459 28.93 -26.65 37.14
N ARG A 460 29.61 -25.48 37.13
CA ARG A 460 28.95 -24.16 37.10
C ARG A 460 28.07 -24.00 35.86
N THR A 461 28.59 -24.30 34.67
CA THR A 461 27.81 -24.21 33.42
C THR A 461 26.65 -25.19 33.39
N THR A 462 26.80 -26.39 33.96
CA THR A 462 25.68 -27.34 34.08
C THR A 462 24.55 -26.80 34.97
N ARG A 463 24.88 -26.19 36.12
CA ARG A 463 23.89 -25.54 36.99
C ARG A 463 23.23 -24.35 36.29
N LEU A 464 24.02 -23.56 35.55
CA LEU A 464 23.52 -22.46 34.74
C LEU A 464 22.52 -22.92 33.67
N PHE A 465 22.82 -24.01 32.97
CA PHE A 465 21.89 -24.58 31.98
C PHE A 465 20.61 -25.11 32.63
N ALA A 466 20.70 -25.70 33.82
CA ALA A 466 19.51 -26.09 34.59
C ALA A 466 18.65 -24.88 34.94
N LYS A 467 19.27 -23.76 35.35
CA LYS A 467 18.59 -22.47 35.60
C LYS A 467 17.94 -21.90 34.33
N LEU A 468 18.68 -21.85 33.21
CA LEU A 468 18.16 -21.40 31.91
C LEU A 468 16.96 -22.24 31.45
N ARG A 469 17.00 -23.56 31.66
CA ARG A 469 15.88 -24.47 31.37
C ARG A 469 14.69 -24.24 32.28
N ALA A 470 14.92 -24.02 33.58
CA ALA A 470 13.86 -23.74 34.53
C ALA A 470 13.08 -22.47 34.13
N HIS A 471 13.79 -21.44 33.68
CA HIS A 471 13.20 -20.21 33.17
C HIS A 471 12.58 -20.32 31.77
N GLY A 472 12.75 -21.48 31.13
CA GLY A 472 12.22 -21.77 29.79
C GLY A 472 12.98 -21.06 28.68
N LEU A 473 14.22 -20.65 28.92
CA LEU A 473 15.05 -19.92 27.95
C LEU A 473 15.70 -20.87 26.95
N ILE A 474 16.14 -22.05 27.40
CA ILE A 474 16.75 -23.08 26.55
C ILE A 474 16.01 -24.41 26.70
N LYS A 475 16.10 -25.27 25.70
CA LYS A 475 15.59 -26.65 25.72
C LYS A 475 16.71 -27.66 25.41
N LYS A 476 16.70 -28.80 26.09
CA LYS A 476 17.66 -29.90 25.86
C LYS A 476 17.11 -30.83 24.77
N VAL A 477 17.96 -31.27 23.85
CA VAL A 477 17.61 -32.30 22.87
C VAL A 477 17.64 -33.67 23.54
N PRO A 478 16.60 -34.52 23.39
CA PRO A 478 16.58 -35.88 23.93
C PRO A 478 17.82 -36.68 23.50
N HIS A 479 18.32 -37.53 24.40
CA HIS A 479 19.48 -38.42 24.15
C HIS A 479 20.77 -37.74 23.64
N SER A 480 20.94 -36.43 23.86
CA SER A 480 22.18 -35.74 23.52
C SER A 480 22.62 -34.72 24.58
N PHE A 481 23.85 -34.22 24.44
CA PHE A 481 24.38 -33.11 25.23
C PHE A 481 24.07 -31.73 24.65
N ARG A 482 23.20 -31.66 23.63
CA ARG A 482 22.89 -30.42 22.91
C ARG A 482 21.67 -29.71 23.46
N TYR A 483 21.73 -28.39 23.34
CA TYR A 483 20.68 -27.47 23.75
C TYR A 483 20.37 -26.50 22.60
N TYR A 484 19.14 -26.03 22.58
CA TYR A 484 18.67 -24.98 21.68
C TYR A 484 18.05 -23.85 22.48
N LEU A 485 18.22 -22.64 21.97
CA LEU A 485 17.47 -21.49 22.44
C LEU A 485 16.00 -21.66 22.08
N THR A 486 15.11 -21.44 23.04
CA THR A 486 13.65 -21.44 22.80
C THR A 486 13.22 -20.13 22.15
N GLU A 487 12.00 -20.05 21.65
CA GLU A 487 11.43 -18.78 21.13
C GLU A 487 11.38 -17.70 22.22
N LYS A 488 11.00 -18.08 23.45
CA LYS A 488 11.03 -17.19 24.62
C LYS A 488 12.45 -16.68 24.89
N GLY A 489 13.44 -17.58 24.89
CA GLY A 489 14.84 -17.23 25.07
C GLY A 489 15.35 -16.25 24.02
N ARG A 490 15.03 -16.49 22.74
CA ARG A 490 15.38 -15.58 21.64
C ARG A 490 14.82 -14.19 21.85
N ARG A 491 13.52 -14.07 22.10
CA ARG A 491 12.87 -12.76 22.30
C ARG A 491 13.50 -11.97 23.45
N ILE A 492 13.64 -12.61 24.61
CA ILE A 492 14.18 -11.97 25.81
C ILE A 492 15.63 -11.53 25.58
N PHE A 493 16.47 -12.40 25.00
CA PHE A 493 17.88 -12.07 24.78
C PHE A 493 18.04 -10.97 23.74
N SER A 494 17.32 -11.04 22.62
CA SER A 494 17.33 -9.99 21.59
C SER A 494 16.90 -8.64 22.15
N ALA A 495 15.80 -8.58 22.92
CA ALA A 495 15.33 -7.34 23.52
C ALA A 495 16.34 -6.74 24.51
N LEU A 496 16.97 -7.57 25.36
CA LEU A 496 17.98 -7.11 26.32
C LEU A 496 19.26 -6.62 25.62
N ILE A 497 19.72 -7.37 24.61
CA ILE A 497 20.92 -7.02 23.82
C ILE A 497 20.72 -5.70 23.08
N GLU A 498 19.58 -5.55 22.41
CA GLU A 498 19.23 -4.32 21.71
C GLU A 498 19.18 -3.13 22.68
N THR A 499 18.50 -3.29 23.81
CA THR A 499 18.39 -2.22 24.83
C THR A 499 19.77 -1.78 25.32
N LYS A 500 20.68 -2.72 25.63
CA LYS A 500 22.01 -2.39 26.16
C LYS A 500 22.95 -1.79 25.12
N ILE A 501 22.87 -2.23 23.86
CA ILE A 501 23.77 -1.77 22.79
C ILE A 501 23.30 -0.47 22.15
N ARG A 502 21.99 -0.30 21.95
CA ARG A 502 21.43 0.88 21.27
C ARG A 502 20.95 1.95 22.23
N THR A 503 20.12 1.58 23.21
CA THR A 503 19.39 2.57 24.02
C THR A 503 20.18 3.08 25.22
N TYR A 504 20.93 2.21 25.91
CA TYR A 504 21.71 2.62 27.09
C TYR A 504 22.77 3.70 26.78
N PRO A 505 23.54 3.62 25.68
CA PRO A 505 24.49 4.68 25.33
C PRO A 505 23.82 6.03 25.09
N GLU A 506 22.63 6.07 24.49
CA GLU A 506 21.86 7.30 24.24
C GLU A 506 21.27 7.91 25.52
N LEU A 507 21.06 7.12 26.58
CA LEU A 507 20.56 7.59 27.88
C LEU A 507 21.69 7.96 28.85
N ALA A 508 22.90 7.48 28.59
CA ALA A 508 24.09 7.75 29.39
C ALA A 508 24.95 8.91 28.84
N SER A 509 24.66 9.35 27.61
CA SER A 509 25.12 10.61 27.00
C SER A 509 24.19 11.76 27.36
#